data_AF-A0A9D4G3W8-F1
#
_entry.id   AF-A0A9D4G3W8-F1
#
_cell.length_a   1.000
_cell.length_b   1.000
_cell.length_c   1.000
_cell.angle_alpha   90.00
_cell.angle_beta   90.00
_cell.angle_gamma   90.00
#
_symmetry.space_group_name_H-M   'P 1'
#
loop_
_entity.id
_entity.type
_entity.pdbx_description
1 polymer ?
#
loop_
_entity_poly.entity_id
_entity_poly.type
_entity_poly.pdbx_seq_one_letter_code
_entity_poly.pdbx_strand_id
1 'polypeptide(L)'
;MLLLLISEHLCGPLFSPNDGLHRATLRERERERGERERERERERERERERERERERERERERERERRHQRAFAKFRRSRTHARTQHSATLSPEPTEPRRPVELGECVAHWETLVCQVSSFSDTYSDT
;
A
#
# COMPACT_ATOMS: atom_id res chain seq x y z
N MET A 1 12.82 -12.54 106.89
CA MET A 1 13.04 -13.61 105.90
C MET A 1 11.78 -14.00 105.11
N LEU A 2 10.76 -13.14 104.94
CA LEU A 2 9.55 -13.50 104.13
C LEU A 2 8.86 -12.28 103.49
N LEU A 3 9.57 -11.38 102.79
CA LEU A 3 8.93 -10.30 102.02
C LEU A 3 9.69 -9.95 100.72
N LEU A 4 10.14 -10.94 99.95
CA LEU A 4 10.76 -10.72 98.62
C LEU A 4 10.32 -11.76 97.57
N LEU A 5 9.03 -12.11 97.51
CA LEU A 5 8.52 -13.10 96.54
C LEU A 5 7.19 -12.72 95.88
N ILE A 6 6.96 -11.44 95.54
CA ILE A 6 5.76 -11.06 94.75
C ILE A 6 6.09 -10.07 93.60
N SER A 7 7.35 -9.95 93.19
CA SER A 7 7.73 -8.97 92.14
C SER A 7 7.99 -9.58 90.75
N GLU A 8 7.98 -10.91 90.58
CA GLU A 8 8.38 -11.55 89.31
C GLU A 8 7.26 -12.14 88.44
N HIS A 9 5.98 -11.91 88.76
CA HIS A 9 4.86 -12.43 87.95
C HIS A 9 4.22 -11.43 86.97
N LEU A 10 4.94 -10.35 86.62
CA LEU A 10 4.52 -9.43 85.54
C LEU A 10 5.58 -9.36 84.42
N CYS A 11 6.13 -10.50 84.02
CA CYS A 11 6.83 -10.63 82.74
C CYS A 11 5.91 -11.32 81.72
N GLY A 12 4.83 -10.64 81.35
CA GLY A 12 4.05 -10.94 80.14
C GLY A 12 4.35 -9.85 79.11
N PRO A 13 4.46 -10.17 77.80
CA PRO A 13 4.72 -9.16 76.79
C PRO A 13 3.57 -8.17 76.84
N LEU A 14 3.90 -6.91 77.12
CA LEU A 14 2.97 -5.79 77.06
C LEU A 14 2.32 -5.79 75.68
N PHE A 15 1.13 -6.37 75.54
CA PHE A 15 0.31 -6.22 74.35
C PHE A 15 -0.08 -4.75 74.33
N SER A 16 0.64 -3.98 73.53
CA SER A 16 0.49 -2.55 73.49
C SER A 16 -0.84 -2.27 72.80
N PRO A 17 -1.72 -1.39 73.32
CA PRO A 17 -2.99 -1.05 72.67
C PRO A 17 -2.83 -0.56 71.22
N ASN A 18 -1.61 -0.18 70.82
CA ASN A 18 -1.23 0.20 69.46
C ASN A 18 -1.07 -0.97 68.47
N ASP A 19 -1.00 -2.23 68.93
CA ASP A 19 -0.75 -3.39 68.05
C ASP A 19 -1.96 -3.68 67.13
N GLY A 20 -3.18 -3.37 67.57
CA GLY A 20 -4.40 -3.50 66.78
C GLY A 20 -4.51 -2.48 65.64
N LEU A 21 -4.11 -1.22 65.89
CA LEU A 21 -4.10 -0.15 64.89
C LEU A 21 -2.98 -0.36 63.87
N HIS A 22 -1.81 -0.83 64.30
CA HIS A 22 -0.73 -1.17 63.38
C HIS A 22 -1.14 -2.32 62.44
N ARG A 23 -1.81 -3.36 62.96
CA ARG A 23 -2.34 -4.44 62.13
C ARG A 23 -3.44 -3.99 61.16
N ALA A 24 -4.32 -3.08 61.58
CA ALA A 24 -5.36 -2.53 60.72
C ALA A 24 -4.78 -1.70 59.55
N THR A 25 -3.81 -0.83 59.85
CA THR A 25 -3.13 0.00 58.82
C THR A 25 -2.29 -0.81 57.84
N LEU A 26 -1.63 -1.88 58.28
CA LEU A 26 -0.93 -2.80 57.38
C LEU A 26 -1.89 -3.50 56.42
N ARG A 27 -3.04 -3.98 56.91
CA ARG A 27 -4.07 -4.62 56.09
C ARG A 27 -4.68 -3.66 55.06
N GLU A 28 -4.82 -2.38 55.41
CA GLU A 28 -5.30 -1.35 54.50
C GLU A 28 -4.28 -1.06 53.38
N ARG A 29 -3.00 -0.94 53.72
CA ARG A 29 -1.90 -0.80 52.74
C ARG A 29 -1.77 -2.00 51.81
N GLU A 30 -1.98 -3.22 52.32
CA GLU A 30 -1.99 -4.43 51.49
C GLU A 30 -3.16 -4.43 50.49
N ARG A 31 -4.34 -3.99 50.90
CA ARG A 31 -5.49 -3.83 50.00
C ARG A 31 -5.22 -2.80 48.92
N GLU A 32 -4.74 -1.62 49.30
CA GLU A 32 -4.40 -0.55 48.36
C GLU A 32 -3.33 -1.00 47.36
N ARG A 33 -2.31 -1.74 47.82
CA ARG A 33 -1.31 -2.34 46.94
C ARG A 33 -1.92 -3.37 45.98
N GLY A 34 -2.79 -4.25 46.47
CA GLY A 34 -3.47 -5.24 45.65
C GLY A 34 -4.40 -4.60 44.60
N GLU A 35 -5.07 -3.50 44.94
CA GLU A 35 -5.89 -2.75 43.99
C GLU A 35 -5.04 -2.08 42.90
N ARG A 36 -3.93 -1.44 43.28
CA ARG A 36 -2.97 -0.86 42.32
C ARG A 36 -2.37 -1.91 41.39
N GLU A 37 -2.08 -3.11 41.89
CA GLU A 37 -1.57 -4.20 41.05
C GLU A 37 -2.64 -4.70 40.06
N ARG A 38 -3.90 -4.85 40.50
CA ARG A 38 -5.02 -5.21 39.62
C ARG A 38 -5.29 -4.15 38.55
N GLU A 39 -5.16 -2.87 38.89
CA GLU A 39 -5.34 -1.78 37.94
C GLU A 39 -4.26 -1.80 36.86
N ARG A 40 -2.98 -1.98 37.26
CA ARG A 40 -1.86 -2.16 36.32
C ARG A 40 -2.03 -3.38 35.43
N GLU A 41 -2.58 -4.47 35.95
CA GLU A 41 -2.83 -5.68 35.18
C GLU A 41 -3.90 -5.46 34.11
N ARG A 42 -5.01 -4.79 34.47
CA ARG A 42 -6.06 -4.38 33.51
C ARG A 42 -5.53 -3.43 32.44
N GLU A 43 -4.64 -2.51 32.81
CA GLU A 43 -4.04 -1.58 31.87
C GLU A 43 -3.15 -2.31 30.85
N ARG A 44 -2.32 -3.26 31.31
CA ARG A 44 -1.50 -4.12 30.44
C ARG A 44 -2.36 -4.98 29.51
N GLU A 45 -3.50 -5.47 30.00
CA GLU A 45 -4.42 -6.27 29.18
C GLU A 45 -5.02 -5.44 28.05
N ARG A 46 -5.47 -4.21 28.34
CA ARG A 46 -5.96 -3.25 27.33
C ARG A 46 -4.88 -2.88 26.32
N GLU A 47 -3.63 -2.75 26.76
CA GLU A 47 -2.52 -2.44 25.87
C GLU A 47 -2.24 -3.58 24.89
N ARG A 48 -2.23 -4.83 25.37
CA ARG A 48 -2.12 -6.04 24.53
C ARG A 48 -3.26 -6.16 23.53
N GLU A 49 -4.48 -5.80 23.94
CA GLU A 49 -5.64 -5.84 23.04
C GLU A 49 -5.51 -4.83 21.90
N ARG A 50 -5.08 -3.59 22.20
CA ARG A 50 -4.78 -2.56 21.20
C ARG A 50 -3.66 -2.98 20.25
N GLU A 51 -2.64 -3.67 20.77
CA GLU A 51 -1.53 -4.15 19.95
C GLU A 51 -2.00 -5.22 18.95
N ARG A 52 -2.83 -6.18 19.39
CA ARG A 52 -3.45 -7.18 18.51
C ARG A 52 -4.35 -6.55 17.45
N GLU A 53 -5.07 -5.49 17.80
CA GLU A 53 -5.92 -4.78 16.85
C GLU A 53 -5.10 -4.09 15.75
N ARG A 54 -4.01 -3.41 16.13
CA ARG A 54 -3.06 -2.80 15.18
C ARG A 54 -2.41 -3.84 14.26
N GLU A 55 -2.10 -5.02 14.79
CA GLU A 55 -1.53 -6.10 13.99
C GLU A 55 -2.52 -6.59 12.92
N ARG A 56 -3.79 -6.80 13.28
CA ARG A 56 -4.86 -7.16 12.35
C ARG A 56 -5.08 -6.09 11.28
N GLU A 57 -4.97 -4.81 11.64
CA GLU A 57 -5.11 -3.71 10.69
C GLU A 57 -3.97 -3.72 9.65
N ARG A 58 -2.72 -3.88 10.10
CA ARG A 58 -1.56 -4.02 9.21
C ARG A 58 -1.68 -5.23 8.27
N GLU A 59 -2.23 -6.33 8.75
CA GLU A 59 -2.45 -7.52 7.91
C GLU A 59 -3.45 -7.24 6.79
N ARG A 60 -4.58 -6.58 7.11
CA ARG A 60 -5.59 -6.16 6.12
C ARG A 60 -5.01 -5.18 5.10
N GLU A 61 -4.14 -4.26 5.53
CA GLU A 61 -3.48 -3.33 4.62
C GLU A 61 -2.56 -4.06 3.63
N ARG A 62 -1.74 -5.00 4.11
CA ARG A 62 -0.90 -5.85 3.24
C ARG A 62 -1.73 -6.68 2.27
N GLU A 63 -2.88 -7.19 2.69
CA GLU A 63 -3.77 -7.92 1.80
C GLU A 63 -4.33 -7.02 0.69
N ARG A 64 -4.76 -5.80 1.03
CA ARG A 64 -5.21 -4.80 0.04
C ARG A 64 -4.10 -4.45 -0.94
N GLU A 65 -2.88 -4.27 -0.45
CA GLU A 65 -1.72 -3.99 -1.31
C GLU A 65 -1.45 -5.15 -2.26
N ARG A 66 -1.43 -6.40 -1.77
CA ARG A 66 -1.30 -7.59 -2.62
C ARG A 66 -2.40 -7.68 -3.67
N ARG A 67 -3.65 -7.37 -3.30
CA ARG A 67 -4.78 -7.33 -4.24
C ARG A 67 -4.57 -6.24 -5.30
N HIS A 68 -4.10 -5.06 -4.90
CA HIS A 68 -3.78 -3.96 -5.81
C HIS A 68 -2.66 -4.35 -6.76
N GLN A 69 -1.56 -4.92 -6.26
CA GLN A 69 -0.45 -5.41 -7.08
C GLN A 69 -0.90 -6.47 -8.08
N ARG A 70 -1.75 -7.43 -7.67
CA ARG A 70 -2.34 -8.44 -8.56
C ARG A 70 -3.20 -7.80 -9.65
N ALA A 71 -4.03 -6.83 -9.29
CA ALA A 71 -4.87 -6.11 -10.25
C ALA A 71 -4.02 -5.30 -11.24
N PHE A 72 -2.98 -4.62 -10.76
CA PHE A 72 -2.05 -3.86 -11.58
C PHE A 72 -1.25 -4.76 -12.53
N ALA A 73 -0.78 -5.92 -12.07
CA ALA A 73 -0.10 -6.91 -12.90
C ALA A 73 -1.02 -7.44 -14.01
N LYS A 74 -2.28 -7.72 -13.70
CA LYS A 74 -3.30 -8.10 -14.70
C LYS A 74 -3.50 -6.98 -15.72
N PHE A 75 -3.68 -5.74 -15.28
CA PHE A 75 -3.83 -4.59 -16.16
C PHE A 75 -2.62 -4.41 -17.10
N ARG A 76 -1.40 -4.49 -16.57
CA ARG A 76 -0.17 -4.42 -17.38
C ARG A 76 -0.12 -5.53 -18.43
N ARG A 77 -0.43 -6.77 -18.05
CA ARG A 77 -0.45 -7.91 -18.96
C ARG A 77 -1.46 -7.71 -20.09
N SER A 78 -2.66 -7.21 -19.78
CA SER A 78 -3.67 -6.89 -20.81
C SER A 78 -3.18 -5.80 -21.76
N ARG A 79 -2.54 -4.74 -21.26
CA ARG A 79 -1.97 -3.67 -22.09
C ARG A 79 -0.85 -4.16 -23.00
N THR A 80 0.02 -5.05 -22.52
CA THR A 80 1.06 -5.64 -23.37
C THR A 80 0.47 -6.53 -24.46
N HIS A 81 -0.55 -7.33 -24.16
CA HIS A 81 -1.23 -8.14 -25.18
C HIS A 81 -1.91 -7.28 -26.24
N ALA A 82 -2.58 -6.19 -25.85
CA ALA A 82 -3.17 -5.25 -26.80
C ALA A 82 -2.10 -4.60 -27.71
N ARG A 83 -0.94 -4.22 -27.14
CA ARG A 83 0.16 -3.65 -27.92
C ARG A 83 0.74 -4.63 -28.94
N THR A 84 0.91 -5.90 -28.54
CA THR A 84 1.38 -6.95 -29.45
C THR A 84 0.37 -7.28 -30.54
N GLN A 85 -0.94 -7.27 -30.23
CA GLN A 85 -1.99 -7.46 -31.23
C GLN A 85 -1.98 -6.33 -32.27
N HIS A 86 -1.91 -5.06 -31.85
CA HIS A 86 -1.85 -3.93 -32.78
C HIS A 86 -0.54 -3.87 -33.58
N SER A 87 0.61 -4.27 -33.01
CA SER A 87 1.87 -4.31 -33.76
C SER A 87 1.91 -5.45 -34.78
N ALA A 88 1.20 -6.56 -34.54
CA ALA A 88 1.11 -7.67 -35.51
C ALA A 88 0.14 -7.35 -36.66
N THR A 89 -0.87 -6.50 -36.44
CA THR A 89 -1.78 -6.05 -37.51
C THR A 89 -1.20 -4.90 -38.34
N LEU A 90 -0.29 -4.11 -37.76
CA LEU A 90 0.50 -3.12 -38.48
C LEU A 90 1.89 -3.68 -38.82
N SER A 91 1.94 -4.83 -39.49
CA SER A 91 3.12 -5.10 -40.30
C SER A 91 3.08 -4.07 -41.42
N PRO A 92 4.02 -3.11 -41.52
CA PRO A 92 4.16 -2.38 -42.77
C PRO A 92 4.39 -3.45 -43.83
N GLU A 93 3.48 -3.54 -44.79
CA GLU A 93 3.74 -4.22 -46.06
C GLU A 93 5.18 -3.87 -46.46
N PRO A 94 6.06 -4.87 -46.69
CA PRO A 94 7.40 -4.58 -47.15
C PRO A 94 7.21 -3.88 -48.48
N THR A 95 7.30 -2.55 -48.44
CA THR A 95 7.09 -1.72 -49.62
C THR A 95 8.20 -2.16 -50.54
N GLU A 96 7.85 -2.93 -51.57
CA GLU A 96 8.80 -3.36 -52.58
C GLU A 96 9.61 -2.12 -52.96
N PRO A 97 10.95 -2.22 -53.05
CA PRO A 97 11.73 -1.13 -53.61
C PRO A 97 11.13 -0.86 -54.98
N ARG A 98 10.47 0.30 -55.13
CA ARG A 98 9.88 0.71 -56.41
C ARG A 98 10.97 0.51 -57.46
N ARG A 99 10.72 -0.40 -58.39
CA ARG A 99 11.61 -0.62 -59.54
C ARG A 99 11.94 0.76 -60.11
N PRO A 100 13.22 1.04 -60.43
CA PRO A 100 13.55 2.27 -61.13
C PRO A 100 12.68 2.29 -62.37
N VAL A 101 11.81 3.30 -62.45
CA VAL A 101 11.13 3.62 -63.70
C VAL A 101 12.27 4.02 -64.63
N GLU A 102 12.58 3.15 -65.59
CA GLU A 102 13.43 3.49 -66.72
C GLU A 102 12.90 4.82 -67.27
N LEU A 103 13.72 5.86 -67.17
CA LEU A 103 13.51 7.18 -67.77
C LEU A 103 13.65 7.07 -69.30
N GLY A 104 12.86 6.19 -69.91
CA GLY A 104 12.87 5.89 -71.34
C GLY A 104 11.58 6.27 -72.07
N GLU A 105 10.47 6.46 -71.36
CA GLU A 105 9.15 6.63 -72.02
C GLU A 105 8.47 7.97 -71.75
N CYS A 106 9.07 8.87 -70.95
CA CYS A 106 8.51 10.20 -70.71
C CYS A 106 8.77 11.23 -71.83
N VAL A 107 9.56 10.91 -72.87
CA VAL A 107 9.82 11.83 -73.99
C VAL A 107 8.77 11.70 -75.11
N ALA A 108 7.99 10.62 -75.18
CA ALA A 108 7.06 10.41 -76.29
C ALA A 108 5.63 10.97 -76.07
N HIS A 109 5.31 11.50 -74.88
CA HIS A 109 3.95 11.98 -74.58
C HIS A 109 3.81 13.52 -74.54
N TRP A 110 4.92 14.27 -74.46
CA TRP A 110 4.84 15.73 -74.51
C TRP A 110 4.78 16.28 -75.94
N GLU A 111 5.38 15.59 -76.93
CA GLU A 111 5.29 16.00 -78.34
C GLU A 111 3.86 15.87 -78.90
N THR A 112 3.09 14.88 -78.44
CA THR A 112 1.68 14.69 -78.85
C THR A 112 0.74 15.72 -78.22
N LEU A 113 1.06 16.21 -77.01
CA LEU A 113 0.29 17.26 -76.33
C LEU A 113 0.55 18.66 -76.91
N VAL A 114 1.77 18.95 -77.38
CA VAL A 114 2.07 20.22 -78.06
C VAL A 114 1.40 20.32 -79.44
N CYS A 115 1.24 19.19 -80.14
CA CYS A 115 0.48 19.13 -81.39
C CYS A 115 -1.03 19.40 -81.19
N GLN A 116 -1.65 18.93 -80.10
CA GLN A 116 -3.08 19.17 -79.85
C GLN A 116 -3.41 20.63 -79.48
N VAL A 117 -2.48 21.34 -78.84
CA VAL A 117 -2.69 22.77 -78.48
C VAL A 117 -2.47 23.69 -79.68
N SER A 118 -1.61 23.30 -80.64
CA SER A 118 -1.38 24.08 -81.86
C SER A 118 -2.57 24.01 -82.83
N SER A 119 -3.21 22.84 -82.99
CA SER A 119 -4.40 22.68 -83.86
C SER A 119 -5.68 23.32 -83.30
N PHE A 120 -5.69 23.72 -82.02
CA PHE A 120 -6.85 24.39 -81.39
C PHE A 120 -6.74 25.93 -81.44
N SER A 121 -5.58 26.48 -81.82
CA SER A 121 -5.38 27.93 -81.90
C SER A 121 -5.68 28.51 -83.30
N ASP A 122 -5.78 27.67 -84.33
CA ASP A 122 -6.09 28.09 -85.72
C ASP A 122 -7.60 28.19 -86.02
N THR A 123 -8.50 27.97 -85.04
CA THR A 123 -9.95 28.18 -85.20
C THR A 123 -10.47 29.44 -84.48
N TYR A 124 -9.56 30.26 -83.95
CA TYR A 124 -9.89 31.54 -83.28
C TYR A 124 -9.14 32.73 -83.90
N SER A 125 -8.96 32.74 -85.22
CA SER A 125 -8.58 33.93 -85.99
C SER A 125 -9.05 33.81 -87.44
N ASP A 126 -10.37 33.82 -87.66
CA ASP A 126 -10.96 34.29 -88.92
C ASP A 126 -12.45 34.63 -88.69
N THR A 127 -12.66 35.89 -88.32
CA THR A 127 -13.79 36.71 -88.76
C THR A 127 -13.40 37.41 -90.04
#